data_AF-A0A644Z126-F1
#
_entry.id   AF-A0A644Z126-F1
#
_cell.length_a   1.000
_cell.length_b   1.000
_cell.length_c   1.000
_cell.angle_alpha   90.00
_cell.angle_beta   90.00
_cell.angle_gamma   90.00
#
_symmetry.space_group_name_H-M   'P 1'
#
loop_
_entity.id
_entity.type
_entity.pdbx_description
1 polymer ?
#
loop_
_entity_poly.entity_id
_entity_poly.type
_entity_poly.pdbx_seq_one_letter_code
_entity_poly.pdbx_strand_id
1 'polypeptide(L)'
;MKKLIYISGIVLVNLFVIGTICKLLHFPGANIFILTGLVLFTVALLPMALINNYRSNGKEKGSLYIAAYLTSALILVSAMFKIFHWPGAGYLMMIATPLPFALFLPVFLYHNRKHEPKQSLNFIGVMLLLVYVAVFSSLLALNVSKNVINGISITANDFSSVTKIYEQNSSEKYKALKSSENPDVAGLQQKSEIICRQIEEVKAELVRAIDGEDSPAIDAAGNVDISKVINKTESNTSTAIMNGKYETYGEATVLKKSVAEYCAYLLALAENDNLKQLITSLLNTSEGPSEVNPGETDTWEMRYFPRSAYLITILGNLCSLESNVRIAESCILEQY
;
A
#
# COMPACT_ATOMS: atom_id res chain seq x y z
N MET A 1 -39.20 2.80 -18.90
CA MET A 1 -37.82 2.33 -18.61
C MET A 1 -36.75 3.29 -19.12
N LYS A 2 -36.75 3.70 -20.40
CA LYS A 2 -35.71 4.59 -20.97
C LYS A 2 -35.44 5.87 -20.14
N LYS A 3 -36.47 6.66 -19.80
CA LYS A 3 -36.31 7.88 -18.98
C LYS A 3 -35.66 7.61 -17.62
N LEU A 4 -36.05 6.53 -16.95
CA LEU A 4 -35.49 6.14 -15.65
C LEU A 4 -34.00 5.79 -15.78
N ILE A 5 -33.61 5.03 -16.81
CA ILE A 5 -32.21 4.69 -17.09
C ILE A 5 -31.37 5.95 -17.34
N TYR A 6 -31.88 6.90 -18.12
CA TYR A 6 -31.14 8.15 -18.37
C TYR A 6 -30.98 8.99 -17.10
N ILE A 7 -32.06 9.18 -16.33
CA ILE A 7 -32.01 9.99 -15.10
C ILE A 7 -31.10 9.32 -14.05
N SER A 8 -31.29 8.02 -13.80
CA SER A 8 -30.45 7.27 -12.85
C SER A 8 -28.99 7.21 -13.30
N GLY A 9 -28.71 7.09 -14.59
CA GLY A 9 -27.35 7.17 -15.13
C GLY A 9 -26.68 8.51 -14.85
N ILE A 10 -27.38 9.62 -15.10
CA ILE A 10 -26.86 10.97 -14.81
C ILE A 10 -26.59 11.13 -13.31
N VAL A 11 -27.54 10.73 -12.46
CA VAL A 11 -27.40 10.82 -11.00
C VAL A 11 -26.19 10.03 -10.51
N LEU A 12 -26.03 8.77 -10.96
CA LEU A 12 -24.93 7.91 -10.52
C LEU A 12 -23.56 8.40 -11.02
N VAL A 13 -23.48 8.93 -12.24
CA VAL A 13 -22.23 9.55 -12.75
C VAL A 13 -21.86 10.78 -11.92
N ASN A 14 -22.83 11.65 -11.61
CA ASN A 14 -22.56 12.81 -10.77
C ASN A 14 -22.16 12.41 -9.35
N LEU A 15 -22.79 11.37 -8.78
CA LEU A 15 -22.41 10.82 -7.48
C LEU A 15 -20.95 10.36 -7.46
N PHE A 16 -20.50 9.67 -8.53
CA PHE A 16 -19.12 9.25 -8.69
C PHE A 16 -18.15 10.44 -8.84
N VAL A 17 -18.51 11.45 -9.64
CA VAL A 17 -17.69 12.67 -9.83
C VAL A 17 -17.56 13.45 -8.52
N ILE A 18 -18.66 13.66 -7.80
CA ILE A 18 -18.66 14.32 -6.48
C ILE A 18 -17.76 13.53 -5.52
N GLY A 19 -17.92 12.20 -5.46
CA GLY A 19 -17.05 11.36 -4.64
C GLY A 19 -15.57 11.49 -5.00
N THR A 20 -15.25 11.59 -6.28
CA THR A 20 -13.86 11.78 -6.77
C THR A 20 -13.32 13.15 -6.35
N ILE A 21 -14.11 14.22 -6.49
CA ILE A 21 -13.73 15.57 -6.04
C ILE A 21 -13.53 15.58 -4.51
N CYS A 22 -14.46 15.00 -3.74
CA CYS A 22 -14.32 14.85 -2.29
C CYS A 22 -13.04 14.10 -1.93
N LYS A 23 -12.67 13.06 -2.69
CA LYS A 23 -11.44 12.30 -2.46
C LYS A 23 -10.19 13.13 -2.74
N LEU A 24 -10.22 13.96 -3.80
CA LEU A 24 -9.14 14.90 -4.11
C LEU A 24 -9.02 16.03 -3.07
N LEU A 25 -10.14 16.43 -2.46
CA LEU A 25 -10.19 17.47 -1.41
C LEU A 25 -10.07 16.90 0.01
N HIS A 26 -9.78 15.60 0.17
CA HIS A 26 -9.69 14.92 1.47
C HIS A 26 -10.94 15.02 2.36
N PHE A 27 -12.13 15.18 1.78
CA PHE A 27 -13.38 15.23 2.54
C PHE A 27 -13.78 13.85 3.09
N PRO A 28 -14.28 13.78 4.33
CA PRO A 28 -14.75 12.52 4.92
C PRO A 28 -15.93 11.96 4.12
N GLY A 29 -16.00 10.64 3.98
CA GLY A 29 -17.08 9.95 3.26
C GLY A 29 -16.93 9.90 1.73
N ALA A 30 -15.85 10.45 1.14
CA ALA A 30 -15.59 10.39 -0.30
C ALA A 30 -15.65 8.96 -0.88
N ASN A 31 -15.08 8.00 -0.15
CA ASN A 31 -15.09 6.59 -0.51
C ASN A 31 -16.51 6.00 -0.59
N ILE A 32 -17.44 6.46 0.25
CA ILE A 32 -18.84 5.98 0.26
C ILE A 32 -19.55 6.41 -1.01
N PHE A 33 -19.38 7.68 -1.42
CA PHE A 33 -19.98 8.20 -2.65
C PHE A 33 -19.44 7.49 -3.89
N ILE A 34 -18.11 7.28 -3.95
CA ILE A 34 -17.47 6.54 -5.05
C ILE A 34 -17.98 5.10 -5.11
N LEU A 35 -17.97 4.37 -3.97
CA LEU A 35 -18.37 2.97 -3.91
C LEU A 35 -19.84 2.81 -4.29
N THR A 36 -20.72 3.61 -3.69
CA THR A 36 -22.17 3.55 -3.94
C THR A 36 -22.47 3.86 -5.41
N GLY A 37 -21.86 4.91 -5.96
CA GLY A 37 -22.00 5.27 -7.37
C GLY A 37 -21.58 4.15 -8.31
N LEU A 38 -20.37 3.60 -8.12
CA LEU A 38 -19.82 2.54 -8.97
C LEU A 38 -20.60 1.22 -8.85
N VAL A 39 -20.96 0.81 -7.64
CA VAL A 39 -21.69 -0.44 -7.40
C VAL A 39 -23.09 -0.37 -8.00
N LEU A 40 -23.84 0.71 -7.74
CA LEU A 40 -25.19 0.87 -8.32
C LEU A 40 -25.13 1.00 -9.85
N PHE A 41 -24.12 1.68 -10.39
CA PHE A 41 -23.95 1.77 -11.84
C PHE A 41 -23.69 0.40 -12.45
N THR A 42 -22.82 -0.40 -11.84
CA THR A 42 -22.39 -1.70 -12.38
C THR A 42 -23.43 -2.80 -12.18
N VAL A 43 -24.02 -2.90 -10.99
CA VAL A 43 -24.90 -4.02 -10.61
C VAL A 43 -26.37 -3.72 -10.92
N ALA A 44 -26.81 -2.46 -10.89
CA ALA A 44 -28.20 -2.11 -11.18
C ALA A 44 -28.39 -1.49 -12.56
N LEU A 45 -27.67 -0.41 -12.87
CA LEU A 45 -27.91 0.36 -14.09
C LEU A 45 -27.50 -0.42 -15.36
N LEU A 46 -26.31 -1.03 -15.38
CA LEU A 46 -25.81 -1.75 -16.55
C LEU A 46 -26.70 -2.95 -16.95
N PRO A 47 -27.13 -3.85 -16.04
CA PRO A 47 -28.06 -4.92 -16.40
C PRO A 47 -29.42 -4.38 -16.87
N MET A 48 -29.92 -3.31 -16.23
CA MET A 48 -31.17 -2.69 -16.65
C MET A 48 -31.08 -2.10 -18.06
N ALA A 49 -29.95 -1.47 -18.40
CA ALA A 49 -29.67 -0.95 -19.73
C ALA A 49 -29.58 -2.08 -20.77
N LEU A 50 -28.92 -3.20 -20.44
CA LEU A 50 -28.84 -4.39 -21.28
C LEU A 50 -30.24 -4.95 -21.60
N ILE A 51 -31.05 -5.21 -20.56
CA ILE A 51 -32.41 -5.75 -20.71
C ILE A 51 -33.28 -4.81 -21.55
N ASN A 52 -33.23 -3.51 -21.26
CA ASN A 52 -34.03 -2.51 -21.98
C ASN A 52 -33.61 -2.41 -23.45
N ASN A 53 -32.32 -2.46 -23.77
CA ASN A 53 -31.83 -2.42 -25.15
C ASN A 53 -32.20 -3.69 -25.92
N TYR A 54 -32.10 -4.86 -25.29
CA TYR A 54 -32.50 -6.13 -25.90
C TYR A 54 -34.01 -6.18 -26.19
N ARG A 55 -34.84 -5.70 -25.26
CA ARG A 55 -36.30 -5.60 -25.44
C ARG A 55 -36.71 -4.55 -26.48
N SER A 56 -35.98 -3.44 -26.57
CA SER A 56 -36.37 -2.31 -27.45
C SER A 56 -35.93 -2.48 -28.90
N ASN A 57 -34.78 -3.10 -29.15
CA ASN A 57 -34.15 -3.12 -30.48
C ASN A 57 -34.01 -4.53 -31.06
N GLY A 58 -34.57 -5.55 -30.40
CA GLY A 58 -34.56 -6.94 -30.87
C GLY A 58 -33.23 -7.67 -30.67
N LYS A 59 -33.24 -8.98 -30.97
CA LYS A 59 -32.07 -9.87 -30.77
C LYS A 59 -30.94 -9.62 -31.78
N GLU A 60 -31.20 -8.94 -32.89
CA GLU A 60 -30.24 -8.71 -33.97
C GLU A 60 -28.98 -7.96 -33.52
N LYS A 61 -29.13 -7.00 -32.59
CA LYS A 61 -28.01 -6.28 -31.97
C LYS A 61 -27.65 -6.84 -30.58
N GLY A 62 -28.13 -8.03 -30.24
CA GLY A 62 -27.98 -8.62 -28.92
C GLY A 62 -26.51 -8.81 -28.51
N SER A 63 -25.69 -9.31 -29.43
CA SER A 63 -24.25 -9.52 -29.20
C SER A 63 -23.50 -8.20 -28.97
N LEU A 64 -23.91 -7.10 -29.63
CA LEU A 64 -23.38 -5.77 -29.37
C LEU A 64 -23.69 -5.30 -27.94
N TYR A 65 -24.93 -5.48 -27.48
CA TYR A 65 -25.30 -5.07 -26.12
C TYR A 65 -24.61 -5.91 -25.05
N ILE A 66 -24.45 -7.22 -25.29
CA ILE A 66 -23.73 -8.12 -24.38
C ILE A 66 -22.25 -7.74 -24.33
N ALA A 67 -21.60 -7.52 -25.48
CA ALA A 67 -20.20 -7.08 -25.53
C ALA A 67 -20.01 -5.75 -24.79
N ALA A 68 -20.89 -4.77 -25.02
CA ALA A 68 -20.86 -3.49 -24.32
C ALA A 68 -21.00 -3.65 -22.80
N TYR A 69 -21.93 -4.50 -22.36
CA TYR A 69 -22.16 -4.79 -20.94
C TYR A 69 -20.93 -5.44 -20.30
N LEU A 70 -20.42 -6.55 -20.86
CA LEU A 70 -19.28 -7.28 -20.30
C LEU A 70 -18.03 -6.41 -20.22
N THR A 71 -17.74 -5.68 -21.30
CA THR A 71 -16.61 -4.77 -21.34
C THR A 71 -16.75 -3.66 -20.28
N SER A 72 -17.87 -2.93 -20.26
CA SER A 72 -18.08 -1.84 -19.31
C SER A 72 -18.12 -2.30 -17.84
N ALA A 73 -18.75 -3.45 -17.56
CA ALA A 73 -18.80 -4.00 -16.22
C ALA A 73 -17.40 -4.38 -15.70
N LEU A 74 -16.60 -5.10 -16.50
CA LEU A 74 -15.26 -5.52 -16.06
C LEU A 74 -14.33 -4.33 -15.86
N ILE A 75 -14.45 -3.31 -16.70
CA ILE A 75 -13.74 -2.03 -16.58
C ILE A 75 -14.07 -1.32 -15.28
N LEU A 76 -15.35 -1.18 -14.94
CA LEU A 76 -15.77 -0.48 -13.73
C LEU A 76 -15.39 -1.27 -12.47
N VAL A 77 -15.49 -2.60 -12.50
CA VAL A 77 -15.01 -3.46 -11.42
C VAL A 77 -13.49 -3.33 -11.25
N SER A 78 -12.74 -3.37 -12.35
CA SER A 78 -11.29 -3.18 -12.32
C SER A 78 -10.89 -1.81 -11.77
N ALA A 79 -11.57 -0.74 -12.21
CA ALA A 79 -11.35 0.62 -11.71
C ALA A 79 -11.66 0.71 -10.22
N MET A 80 -12.75 0.09 -9.75
CA MET A 80 -13.13 0.03 -8.35
C MET A 80 -12.02 -0.63 -7.51
N PHE A 81 -11.53 -1.81 -7.92
CA PHE A 81 -10.44 -2.50 -7.23
C PHE A 81 -9.18 -1.64 -7.16
N LYS A 82 -8.87 -0.90 -8.23
CA LYS A 82 -7.72 0.01 -8.26
C LYS A 82 -7.90 1.20 -7.31
N ILE A 83 -9.07 1.83 -7.29
CA ILE A 83 -9.38 3.00 -6.44
C ILE A 83 -9.36 2.64 -4.95
N PHE A 84 -9.79 1.42 -4.61
CA PHE A 84 -9.85 0.92 -3.23
C PHE A 84 -8.64 0.06 -2.82
N HIS A 85 -7.63 -0.09 -3.68
CA HIS A 85 -6.43 -0.88 -3.41
C HIS A 85 -6.72 -2.35 -3.04
N TRP A 86 -7.82 -2.90 -3.53
CA TRP A 86 -8.19 -4.28 -3.25
C TRP A 86 -7.25 -5.28 -3.96
N PRO A 87 -7.03 -6.46 -3.37
CA PRO A 87 -6.15 -7.47 -3.95
C PRO A 87 -6.63 -7.89 -5.34
N GLY A 88 -5.68 -8.09 -6.26
CA GLY A 88 -5.97 -8.48 -7.64
C GLY A 88 -6.31 -7.33 -8.60
N ALA A 89 -6.29 -6.07 -8.15
CA ALA A 89 -6.53 -4.89 -9.01
C ALA A 89 -5.64 -4.87 -10.27
N GLY A 90 -4.36 -5.22 -10.13
CA GLY A 90 -3.43 -5.28 -11.26
C GLY A 90 -3.83 -6.31 -12.32
N TYR A 91 -4.16 -7.54 -11.90
CA TYR A 91 -4.63 -8.60 -12.81
C TYR A 91 -5.94 -8.22 -13.50
N LEU A 92 -6.91 -7.66 -12.76
CA LEU A 92 -8.16 -7.17 -13.33
C LEU A 92 -7.93 -6.05 -14.34
N MET A 93 -7.03 -5.10 -14.08
CA MET A 93 -6.68 -4.04 -15.03
C MET A 93 -6.02 -4.62 -16.28
N MET A 94 -5.12 -5.60 -16.14
CA MET A 94 -4.44 -6.24 -17.27
C MET A 94 -5.44 -6.93 -18.21
N ILE A 95 -6.48 -7.58 -17.66
CA ILE A 95 -7.53 -8.26 -18.45
C ILE A 95 -8.55 -7.25 -19.00
N ALA A 96 -8.98 -6.27 -18.20
CA ALA A 96 -10.00 -5.30 -18.59
C ALA A 96 -9.50 -4.32 -19.66
N THR A 97 -8.23 -3.92 -19.58
CA THR A 97 -7.61 -2.93 -20.49
C THR A 97 -7.79 -3.26 -21.98
N PRO A 98 -7.53 -4.49 -22.46
CA PRO A 98 -7.69 -4.84 -23.87
C PRO A 98 -9.14 -5.04 -24.31
N LEU A 99 -10.10 -5.28 -23.40
CA LEU A 99 -11.47 -5.69 -23.79
C LEU A 99 -12.21 -4.71 -24.71
N PRO A 100 -12.11 -3.37 -24.55
CA PRO A 100 -12.72 -2.46 -25.51
C PRO A 100 -12.21 -2.63 -26.93
N PHE A 101 -10.93 -2.95 -27.08
CA PHE A 101 -10.29 -3.08 -28.38
C PHE A 101 -10.44 -4.49 -28.96
N ALA A 102 -10.39 -5.53 -28.11
CA ALA A 102 -10.43 -6.92 -28.51
C ALA A 102 -11.86 -7.49 -28.64
N LEU A 103 -12.83 -6.94 -27.89
CA LEU A 103 -14.20 -7.45 -27.85
C LEU A 103 -15.23 -6.41 -28.31
N PHE A 104 -15.31 -5.25 -27.63
CA PHE A 104 -16.37 -4.27 -27.92
C PHE A 104 -16.24 -3.66 -29.31
N LEU A 105 -15.06 -3.16 -29.67
CA LEU A 105 -14.81 -2.46 -30.93
C LEU A 105 -15.06 -3.35 -32.16
N PRO A 106 -14.57 -4.61 -32.24
CA PRO A 106 -14.87 -5.48 -33.37
C PRO A 106 -16.38 -5.76 -33.52
N VAL A 107 -17.07 -6.04 -32.42
CA VAL A 107 -18.53 -6.30 -32.44
C VAL A 107 -19.32 -5.04 -32.81
N PHE A 108 -18.87 -3.88 -32.33
CA PHE A 108 -19.44 -2.58 -32.68
C PHE A 108 -19.30 -2.30 -34.17
N LEU A 109 -18.10 -2.45 -34.74
CA LEU A 109 -17.86 -2.23 -36.16
C LEU A 109 -18.64 -3.21 -37.05
N TYR A 110 -18.74 -4.48 -36.65
CA TYR A 110 -19.51 -5.49 -37.40
C TYR A 110 -21.00 -5.09 -37.55
N HIS A 111 -21.64 -4.67 -36.45
CA HIS A 111 -23.06 -4.30 -36.47
C HIS A 111 -23.33 -2.94 -37.12
N ASN A 112 -22.32 -2.07 -37.23
CA ASN A 112 -22.46 -0.74 -37.81
C ASN A 112 -21.84 -0.62 -39.23
N ARG A 113 -21.47 -1.75 -39.86
CA ARG A 113 -20.81 -1.78 -41.18
C ARG A 113 -21.71 -1.39 -42.36
N LYS A 114 -23.04 -1.52 -42.25
CA LYS A 114 -23.99 -1.14 -43.30
C LYS A 114 -24.50 0.28 -43.03
N HIS A 115 -24.25 1.20 -43.97
CA HIS A 115 -24.61 2.61 -43.90
C HIS A 115 -26.12 2.84 -43.68
N GLU A 116 -26.50 3.33 -42.52
CA GLU A 116 -27.55 4.36 -42.43
C GLU A 116 -26.87 5.69 -42.06
N PRO A 117 -27.37 6.84 -42.54
CA PRO A 117 -26.83 8.17 -42.22
C PRO A 117 -27.20 8.60 -40.79
N LYS A 118 -26.99 7.73 -39.79
CA LYS A 118 -27.09 8.08 -38.37
C LYS A 118 -25.69 8.19 -37.78
N GLN A 119 -25.04 9.28 -38.14
CA GLN A 119 -23.71 9.71 -37.69
C GLN A 119 -23.59 9.76 -36.14
N SER A 120 -24.70 9.87 -35.42
CA SER A 120 -24.75 10.02 -33.96
C SER A 120 -24.42 8.76 -33.15
N LEU A 121 -24.68 7.55 -33.66
CA LEU A 121 -24.39 6.29 -32.94
C LEU A 121 -22.91 5.92 -32.98
N ASN A 122 -22.24 6.21 -34.10
CA ASN A 122 -20.79 6.09 -34.24
C ASN A 122 -20.06 7.08 -33.34
N PHE A 123 -20.60 8.29 -33.17
CA PHE A 123 -20.05 9.29 -32.27
C PHE A 123 -20.12 8.88 -30.79
N ILE A 124 -21.27 8.35 -30.32
CA ILE A 124 -21.43 7.91 -28.93
C ILE A 124 -20.50 6.74 -28.58
N GLY A 125 -20.35 5.75 -29.47
CA GLY A 125 -19.44 4.62 -29.26
C GLY A 125 -17.97 5.04 -29.17
N VAL A 126 -17.53 5.95 -30.06
CA VAL A 126 -16.18 6.53 -30.03
C VAL A 126 -15.96 7.41 -28.81
N MET A 127 -16.96 8.20 -28.41
CA MET A 127 -16.87 9.05 -27.22
C MET A 127 -16.76 8.21 -25.93
N LEU A 128 -17.50 7.11 -25.83
CA LEU A 128 -17.36 6.15 -24.71
C LEU A 128 -15.97 5.49 -24.69
N LEU A 129 -15.42 5.14 -25.86
CA LEU A 129 -14.06 4.60 -25.96
C LEU A 129 -13.00 5.63 -25.55
N LEU A 130 -13.19 6.91 -25.89
CA LEU A 130 -12.29 8.00 -25.47
C LEU A 130 -12.37 8.28 -23.97
N VAL A 131 -13.58 8.31 -23.39
CA VAL A 131 -13.78 8.43 -21.94
C VAL A 131 -13.13 7.25 -21.22
N TYR A 132 -13.26 6.04 -21.76
CA TYR A 132 -12.58 4.85 -21.25
C TYR A 132 -11.05 5.02 -21.25
N VAL A 133 -10.46 5.42 -22.38
CA VAL A 133 -9.01 5.65 -22.50
C VAL A 133 -8.55 6.72 -21.50
N ALA A 134 -9.30 7.82 -21.37
CA ALA A 134 -8.99 8.89 -20.41
C ALA A 134 -9.02 8.41 -18.95
N VAL A 135 -10.07 7.68 -18.55
CA VAL A 135 -10.19 7.13 -17.19
C VAL A 135 -9.07 6.14 -16.91
N PHE A 136 -8.79 5.20 -17.81
CA PHE A 136 -7.71 4.22 -17.59
C PHE A 136 -6.32 4.85 -17.59
N SER A 137 -6.09 5.87 -18.43
CA SER A 137 -4.83 6.63 -18.42
C SER A 137 -4.64 7.37 -17.10
N SER A 138 -5.71 7.97 -16.56
CA SER A 138 -5.69 8.61 -15.24
C SER A 138 -5.47 7.61 -14.11
N LEU A 139 -6.11 6.43 -14.14
CA LEU A 139 -5.92 5.38 -13.12
C LEU A 139 -4.53 4.75 -13.16
N LEU A 140 -3.92 4.62 -14.34
CA LEU A 140 -2.53 4.17 -14.48
C LEU A 140 -1.53 5.20 -13.92
N ALA A 141 -1.87 6.49 -14.01
CA ALA A 141 -1.08 7.57 -13.44
C ALA A 141 -1.15 7.65 -11.89
N LEU A 142 -2.11 6.96 -11.24
CA LEU A 142 -2.19 6.88 -9.78
C LEU A 142 -1.12 5.98 -9.14
N ASN A 143 -0.34 5.24 -9.93
CA ASN A 143 0.79 4.50 -9.38
C ASN A 143 1.85 5.49 -8.87
N VAL A 144 2.39 5.25 -7.68
CA VAL A 144 3.51 6.05 -7.17
C VAL A 144 4.69 5.93 -8.14
N SER A 145 5.29 7.08 -8.46
CA SER A 145 6.36 7.12 -9.44
C SER A 145 7.55 6.27 -8.99
N LYS A 146 8.24 5.63 -9.95
CA LYS A 146 9.46 4.86 -9.66
C LYS A 146 10.51 5.70 -8.92
N ASN A 147 10.54 7.01 -9.18
CA ASN A 147 11.46 7.93 -8.50
C ASN A 147 11.14 8.08 -7.01
N VAL A 148 9.86 8.12 -6.63
CA VAL A 148 9.46 8.15 -5.21
C VAL A 148 9.83 6.84 -4.52
N ILE A 149 9.53 5.69 -5.15
CA ILE A 149 9.91 4.37 -4.61
C ILE A 149 11.44 4.22 -4.48
N ASN A 150 12.19 4.72 -5.46
CA ASN A 150 13.65 4.74 -5.40
C ASN A 150 14.15 5.69 -4.30
N GLY A 151 13.54 6.86 -4.12
CA GLY A 151 13.85 7.76 -3.01
C GLY A 151 13.69 7.08 -1.65
N ILE A 152 12.57 6.38 -1.43
CA ILE A 152 12.34 5.61 -0.21
C ILE A 152 13.39 4.49 -0.06
N SER A 153 13.73 3.80 -1.16
CA SER A 153 14.78 2.77 -1.15
C SER A 153 16.16 3.33 -0.76
N ILE A 154 16.50 4.53 -1.23
CA ILE A 154 17.74 5.22 -0.87
C ILE A 154 17.74 5.53 0.62
N THR A 155 16.68 6.15 1.14
CA THR A 155 16.55 6.45 2.58
C THR A 155 16.64 5.19 3.45
N ALA A 156 16.01 4.09 3.04
CA ALA A 156 16.11 2.82 3.75
C ALA A 156 17.55 2.24 3.75
N ASN A 157 18.27 2.39 2.63
CA ASN A 157 19.68 2.02 2.55
C ASN A 157 20.58 2.93 3.41
N ASP A 158 20.24 4.21 3.53
CA ASP A 158 20.95 5.15 4.41
C ASP A 158 20.82 4.69 5.87
N PHE A 159 19.61 4.34 6.32
CA PHE A 159 19.39 3.77 7.65
C PHE A 159 20.16 2.46 7.87
N SER A 160 20.18 1.58 6.86
CA SER A 160 20.94 0.32 6.92
C SER A 160 22.45 0.58 7.00
N SER A 161 22.95 1.62 6.34
CA SER A 161 24.35 2.04 6.39
C SER A 161 24.71 2.64 7.75
N VAL A 162 23.83 3.48 8.32
CA VAL A 162 23.96 4.01 9.68
C VAL A 162 24.04 2.87 10.70
N THR A 163 23.16 1.86 10.58
CA THR A 163 23.16 0.67 11.44
C THR A 163 24.51 -0.03 11.45
N LYS A 164 25.09 -0.29 10.26
CA LYS A 164 26.41 -0.94 10.13
C LYS A 164 27.54 -0.12 10.76
N ILE A 165 27.49 1.21 10.62
CA ILE A 165 28.49 2.11 11.22
C ILE A 165 28.43 2.03 12.74
N TYR A 166 27.24 2.15 13.34
CA TYR A 166 27.09 2.09 14.79
C TYR A 166 27.35 0.70 15.36
N GLU A 167 27.02 -0.37 14.63
CA GLU A 167 27.38 -1.74 15.00
C GLU A 167 28.91 -1.93 15.05
N GLN A 168 29.62 -1.46 14.01
CA GLN A 168 31.08 -1.52 13.97
C GLN A 168 31.71 -0.74 15.13
N ASN A 169 31.28 0.51 15.32
CA ASN A 169 31.79 1.37 16.40
C ASN A 169 31.54 0.75 17.78
N SER A 170 30.33 0.20 18.01
CA SER A 170 29.99 -0.46 19.26
C SER A 170 30.84 -1.72 19.47
N SER A 171 31.05 -2.54 18.42
CA SER A 171 31.91 -3.73 18.47
C SER A 171 33.36 -3.40 18.83
N GLU A 172 33.93 -2.34 18.26
CA GLU A 172 35.27 -1.85 18.60
C GLU A 172 35.35 -1.39 20.06
N LYS A 173 34.35 -0.64 20.52
CA LYS A 173 34.30 -0.17 21.90
C LYS A 173 34.10 -1.32 22.90
N TYR A 174 33.25 -2.31 22.59
CA TYR A 174 33.13 -3.53 23.40
C TYR A 174 34.46 -4.29 23.48
N LYS A 175 35.24 -4.39 22.40
CA LYS A 175 36.57 -5.02 22.43
C LYS A 175 37.54 -4.27 23.34
N ALA A 176 37.51 -2.94 23.34
CA ALA A 176 38.32 -2.13 24.26
C ALA A 176 37.91 -2.35 25.74
N LEU A 177 36.60 -2.40 26.00
CA LEU A 177 36.01 -2.57 27.33
C LEU A 177 36.05 -4.01 27.87
N LYS A 178 36.25 -5.05 27.04
CA LYS A 178 36.42 -6.44 27.50
C LYS A 178 37.59 -6.64 28.48
N SER A 179 38.45 -5.64 28.62
CA SER A 179 39.50 -5.56 29.63
C SER A 179 38.99 -5.23 31.06
N SER A 180 37.74 -4.79 31.24
CA SER A 180 37.22 -4.19 32.49
C SER A 180 36.09 -4.95 33.22
N GLU A 181 35.72 -6.18 32.79
CA GLU A 181 34.73 -7.06 33.46
C GLU A 181 33.40 -6.40 33.90
N ASN A 182 32.91 -5.35 33.22
CA ASN A 182 31.65 -4.72 33.62
C ASN A 182 30.42 -5.56 33.13
N PRO A 183 29.59 -6.12 34.04
CA PRO A 183 28.45 -6.95 33.68
C PRO A 183 27.35 -6.18 32.92
N ASP A 184 27.22 -4.86 33.14
CA ASP A 184 26.20 -4.04 32.45
C ASP A 184 26.50 -3.90 30.96
N VAL A 185 27.79 -3.81 30.60
CA VAL A 185 28.27 -3.71 29.21
C VAL A 185 28.01 -5.01 28.44
N ALA A 186 28.20 -6.16 29.08
CA ALA A 186 27.89 -7.46 28.47
C ALA A 186 26.37 -7.67 28.29
N GLY A 187 25.57 -7.25 29.28
CA GLY A 187 24.11 -7.28 29.20
C GLY A 187 23.56 -6.38 28.09
N LEU A 188 24.17 -5.21 27.89
CA LEU A 188 23.81 -4.27 26.84
C LEU A 188 24.01 -4.90 25.46
N GLN A 189 25.22 -5.41 25.17
CA GLN A 189 25.53 -6.03 23.89
C GLN A 189 24.54 -7.14 23.54
N GLN A 190 24.24 -8.02 24.50
CA GLN A 190 23.32 -9.14 24.28
C GLN A 190 21.90 -8.66 23.98
N LYS A 191 21.38 -7.69 24.75
CA LYS A 191 20.00 -7.19 24.58
C LYS A 191 19.83 -6.42 23.28
N SER A 192 20.80 -5.59 22.89
CA SER A 192 20.80 -4.88 21.61
C SER A 192 20.76 -5.86 20.44
N GLU A 193 21.57 -6.92 20.51
CA GLU A 193 21.66 -7.93 19.46
C GLU A 193 20.37 -8.74 19.31
N ILE A 194 19.67 -9.03 20.41
CA ILE A 194 18.38 -9.72 20.39
C ILE A 194 17.34 -8.90 19.63
N ILE A 195 17.21 -7.60 19.94
CA ILE A 195 16.19 -6.75 19.30
C ILE A 195 16.54 -6.47 17.82
N CYS A 196 17.82 -6.25 17.49
CA CYS A 196 18.24 -6.10 16.08
C CYS A 196 17.96 -7.37 15.27
N ARG A 197 18.27 -8.54 15.82
CA ARG A 197 17.96 -9.82 15.16
C ARG A 197 16.47 -10.01 14.94
N GLN A 198 15.64 -9.68 15.93
CA GLN A 198 14.18 -9.75 15.78
C GLN A 198 13.70 -8.83 14.64
N ILE A 199 14.26 -7.62 14.51
CA ILE A 199 13.93 -6.70 13.41
C ILE A 199 14.36 -7.28 12.05
N GLU A 200 15.55 -7.87 11.96
CA GLU A 200 16.03 -8.54 10.73
C GLU A 200 15.17 -9.77 10.37
N GLU A 201 14.76 -10.56 11.34
CA GLU A 201 13.86 -11.71 11.13
C GLU A 201 12.52 -11.27 10.53
N VAL A 202 11.93 -10.18 11.05
CA VAL A 202 10.70 -9.60 10.50
C VAL A 202 10.91 -9.07 9.08
N LYS A 203 12.04 -8.39 8.80
CA LYS A 203 12.38 -7.96 7.44
C LYS A 203 12.48 -9.15 6.50
N ALA A 204 13.15 -10.22 6.92
CA ALA A 204 13.33 -11.43 6.12
C ALA A 204 11.99 -12.15 5.88
N GLU A 205 11.13 -12.26 6.89
CA GLU A 205 9.78 -12.83 6.75
C GLU A 205 8.94 -12.07 5.71
N LEU A 206 8.94 -10.74 5.78
CA LEU A 206 8.25 -9.89 4.81
C LEU A 206 8.73 -10.14 3.38
N VAL A 207 10.05 -10.20 3.18
CA VAL A 207 10.65 -10.43 1.87
C VAL A 207 10.37 -11.85 1.37
N ARG A 208 10.50 -12.89 2.20
CA ARG A 208 10.19 -14.28 1.80
C ARG A 208 8.73 -14.44 1.40
N ALA A 209 7.81 -13.84 2.16
CA ALA A 209 6.38 -13.92 1.89
C ALA A 209 5.96 -13.23 0.58
N ILE A 210 6.73 -12.22 0.13
CA ILE A 210 6.36 -11.37 -1.01
C ILE A 210 7.18 -11.66 -2.26
N ASP A 211 8.50 -11.76 -2.14
CA ASP A 211 9.43 -12.03 -3.25
C ASP A 211 9.74 -13.52 -3.42
N GLY A 212 9.43 -14.35 -2.42
CA GLY A 212 9.70 -15.80 -2.40
C GLY A 212 10.92 -16.17 -1.56
N GLU A 213 11.03 -17.46 -1.22
CA GLU A 213 12.13 -18.01 -0.39
C GLU A 213 13.52 -17.80 -1.02
N ASP A 214 13.61 -17.90 -2.35
CA ASP A 214 14.86 -17.72 -3.11
C ASP A 214 15.12 -16.25 -3.49
N SER A 215 14.55 -15.29 -2.75
CA SER A 215 14.68 -13.88 -3.06
C SER A 215 16.15 -13.43 -3.04
N PRO A 216 16.66 -12.74 -4.07
CA PRO A 216 18.04 -12.24 -4.12
C PRO A 216 18.31 -11.13 -3.08
N ALA A 217 17.25 -10.63 -2.43
CA ALA A 217 17.34 -9.65 -1.37
C ALA A 217 17.76 -10.24 -0.02
N ILE A 218 17.74 -11.56 0.16
CA ILE A 218 18.13 -12.20 1.42
C ILE A 218 19.51 -12.82 1.24
N ASP A 219 20.45 -12.46 2.12
CA ASP A 219 21.78 -13.06 2.12
C ASP A 219 21.81 -14.41 2.87
N ALA A 220 22.96 -15.09 2.83
CA ALA A 220 23.13 -16.40 3.48
C ALA A 220 23.02 -16.34 5.03
N ALA A 221 23.15 -15.16 5.62
CA ALA A 221 22.98 -14.94 7.06
C ALA A 221 21.52 -14.54 7.41
N GLY A 222 20.66 -14.35 6.42
CA GLY A 222 19.27 -13.95 6.60
C GLY A 222 19.05 -12.45 6.61
N ASN A 223 20.07 -11.61 6.37
CA ASN A 223 19.91 -10.16 6.35
C ASN A 223 19.28 -9.70 5.03
N VAL A 224 18.49 -8.64 5.11
CA VAL A 224 17.78 -8.10 3.95
C VAL A 224 18.52 -6.93 3.30
N ASP A 225 18.89 -7.09 2.03
CA ASP A 225 19.36 -6.04 1.14
C ASP A 225 18.18 -5.35 0.43
N ILE A 226 17.78 -4.19 0.96
CA ILE A 226 16.66 -3.38 0.49
C ILE A 226 16.77 -3.01 -1.00
N SER A 227 18.00 -2.87 -1.51
CA SER A 227 18.23 -2.50 -2.91
C SER A 227 17.76 -3.58 -3.89
N LYS A 228 17.79 -4.85 -3.48
CA LYS A 228 17.49 -6.04 -4.29
C LYS A 228 16.04 -6.54 -4.16
N VAL A 229 15.23 -5.91 -3.31
CA VAL A 229 13.80 -6.25 -3.15
C VAL A 229 13.07 -6.01 -4.48
N ILE A 230 12.28 -6.99 -4.92
CA ILE A 230 11.63 -7.01 -6.23
C ILE A 230 10.27 -6.31 -6.16
N ASN A 231 9.36 -6.77 -5.29
CA ASN A 231 7.98 -6.29 -5.23
C ASN A 231 7.81 -5.13 -4.23
N LYS A 232 8.60 -4.07 -4.41
CA LYS A 232 8.66 -2.90 -3.51
C LYS A 232 7.31 -2.21 -3.25
N THR A 233 6.36 -2.31 -4.18
CA THR A 233 5.04 -1.67 -4.13
C THR A 233 3.91 -2.61 -3.66
N GLU A 234 4.24 -3.84 -3.25
CA GLU A 234 3.27 -4.71 -2.58
C GLU A 234 2.84 -4.05 -1.26
N SER A 235 1.58 -4.18 -0.85
CA SER A 235 1.07 -3.55 0.37
C SER A 235 0.08 -4.37 1.18
N ASN A 236 -0.49 -5.44 0.60
CA ASN A 236 -1.50 -6.26 1.25
C ASN A 236 -0.87 -7.32 2.16
N THR A 237 0.14 -8.04 1.65
CA THR A 237 0.84 -9.08 2.41
C THR A 237 1.63 -8.46 3.55
N SER A 238 2.34 -7.35 3.28
CA SER A 238 3.08 -6.62 4.32
C SER A 238 2.16 -6.13 5.45
N THR A 239 1.01 -5.54 5.11
CA THR A 239 0.00 -5.11 6.10
C THR A 239 -0.50 -6.29 6.92
N ALA A 240 -0.76 -7.42 6.28
CA ALA A 240 -1.28 -8.59 6.96
C ALA A 240 -0.28 -9.21 7.95
N ILE A 241 1.01 -9.18 7.65
CA ILE A 241 2.07 -9.67 8.54
C ILE A 241 2.27 -8.69 9.70
N MET A 242 2.44 -7.40 9.40
CA MET A 242 2.74 -6.40 10.43
C MET A 242 1.56 -6.12 11.35
N ASN A 243 0.35 -5.95 10.82
CA ASN A 243 -0.82 -5.59 11.60
C ASN A 243 -1.70 -6.80 12.00
N GLY A 244 -1.39 -7.99 11.48
CA GLY A 244 -2.18 -9.20 11.68
C GLY A 244 -3.43 -9.28 10.81
N LYS A 245 -4.11 -10.43 10.84
CA LYS A 245 -5.44 -10.66 10.22
C LYS A 245 -6.43 -10.97 11.34
N TYR A 246 -7.62 -10.37 11.29
CA TYR A 246 -8.81 -10.71 12.10
C TYR A 246 -8.51 -11.53 13.38
N GLU A 247 -8.30 -10.82 14.50
CA GLU A 247 -8.10 -11.35 15.87
C GLU A 247 -6.69 -11.86 16.25
N THR A 248 -5.72 -11.94 15.33
CA THR A 248 -4.31 -12.18 15.70
C THR A 248 -3.50 -10.89 15.74
N TYR A 249 -2.68 -10.73 16.79
CA TYR A 249 -1.66 -9.67 16.84
C TYR A 249 -0.62 -9.92 15.75
N GLY A 250 -0.28 -8.89 14.97
CA GLY A 250 0.80 -8.95 13.99
C GLY A 250 2.17 -8.64 14.57
N GLU A 251 3.21 -8.76 13.75
CA GLU A 251 4.60 -8.52 14.14
C GLU A 251 4.84 -7.12 14.73
N ALA A 252 4.04 -6.11 14.33
CA ALA A 252 4.13 -4.77 14.89
C ALA A 252 3.85 -4.74 16.40
N THR A 253 2.88 -5.52 16.90
CA THR A 253 2.58 -5.54 18.34
C THR A 253 3.69 -6.23 19.13
N VAL A 254 4.30 -7.28 18.55
CA VAL A 254 5.43 -7.98 19.16
C VAL A 254 6.65 -7.05 19.22
N LEU A 255 6.96 -6.37 18.11
CA LEU A 255 8.05 -5.39 18.06
C LEU A 255 7.82 -4.23 19.03
N LYS A 256 6.60 -3.68 19.13
CA LYS A 256 6.28 -2.61 20.09
C LYS A 256 6.65 -3.01 21.51
N LYS A 257 6.28 -4.24 21.91
CA LYS A 257 6.59 -4.77 23.23
C LYS A 257 8.10 -4.91 23.44
N SER A 258 8.81 -5.52 22.49
CA SER A 258 10.27 -5.67 22.55
C SER A 258 11.00 -4.32 22.64
N VAL A 259 10.57 -3.33 21.85
CA VAL A 259 11.15 -1.97 21.85
C VAL A 259 10.86 -1.28 23.19
N ALA A 260 9.65 -1.40 23.74
CA ALA A 260 9.31 -0.80 25.02
C ALA A 260 10.12 -1.42 26.18
N GLU A 261 10.28 -2.74 26.19
CA GLU A 261 11.10 -3.46 27.18
C GLU A 261 12.59 -3.09 27.08
N TYR A 262 13.12 -2.98 25.85
CA TYR A 262 14.49 -2.54 25.61
C TYR A 262 14.71 -1.07 26.01
N CYS A 263 13.77 -0.18 25.67
CA CYS A 263 13.80 1.22 26.08
C CYS A 263 13.83 1.34 27.62
N ALA A 264 12.97 0.63 28.33
CA ALA A 264 12.96 0.62 29.80
C ALA A 264 14.29 0.12 30.39
N TYR A 265 14.92 -0.87 29.76
CA TYR A 265 16.25 -1.35 30.14
C TYR A 265 17.33 -0.27 29.97
N LEU A 266 17.37 0.41 28.81
CA LEU A 266 18.35 1.49 28.58
C LEU A 266 18.13 2.68 29.52
N LEU A 267 16.88 3.03 29.84
CA LEU A 267 16.56 4.10 30.79
C LEU A 267 17.07 3.79 32.22
N ALA A 268 17.15 2.51 32.60
CA ALA A 268 17.72 2.08 33.87
C ALA A 268 19.26 2.20 33.91
N LEU A 269 19.92 2.12 32.76
CA LEU A 269 21.38 2.27 32.61
C LEU A 269 21.85 3.71 32.39
N ALA A 270 20.96 4.61 31.98
CA ALA A 270 21.32 5.99 31.66
C ALA A 270 21.66 6.81 32.92
N GLU A 271 22.86 7.40 32.95
CA GLU A 271 23.39 8.17 34.07
C GLU A 271 22.72 9.55 34.24
N ASN A 272 22.29 10.17 33.14
CA ASN A 272 21.77 11.54 33.15
C ASN A 272 20.42 11.69 32.44
N ASP A 273 19.67 12.74 32.80
CA ASP A 273 18.32 12.99 32.29
C ASP A 273 18.30 13.35 30.81
N ASN A 274 19.37 13.98 30.29
CA ASN A 274 19.49 14.30 28.86
C ASN A 274 19.53 13.02 28.01
N LEU A 275 20.29 12.02 28.45
CA LEU A 275 20.38 10.72 27.79
C LEU A 275 19.07 9.95 27.89
N LYS A 276 18.38 10.01 29.04
CA LYS A 276 17.04 9.44 29.18
C LYS A 276 16.03 10.07 28.20
N GLN A 277 16.09 11.39 28.02
CA GLN A 277 15.25 12.09 27.03
C GLN A 277 15.58 11.66 25.59
N LEU A 278 16.87 11.51 25.26
CA LEU A 278 17.31 11.04 23.95
C LEU A 278 16.85 9.61 23.67
N ILE A 279 17.03 8.68 24.62
CA ILE A 279 16.57 7.29 24.47
C ILE A 279 15.06 7.23 24.28
N THR A 280 14.32 8.03 25.06
CA THR A 280 12.85 8.12 24.95
C THR A 280 12.43 8.65 23.58
N SER A 281 13.18 9.58 22.97
CA SER A 281 12.84 10.10 21.65
C SER A 281 13.17 9.12 20.52
N LEU A 282 14.28 8.38 20.63
CA LEU A 282 14.70 7.38 19.64
C LEU A 282 13.80 6.14 19.62
N LEU A 283 13.34 5.68 20.78
CA LEU A 283 12.61 4.42 20.97
C LEU A 283 11.18 4.65 21.49
N ASN A 284 10.54 5.75 21.05
CA ASN A 284 9.20 6.09 21.49
C ASN A 284 8.16 5.08 20.94
N THR A 285 7.43 4.44 21.86
CA THR A 285 6.33 3.49 21.57
C THR A 285 4.95 4.02 21.98
N SER A 286 4.84 5.31 22.32
CA SER A 286 3.61 5.93 22.76
C SER A 286 2.61 6.13 21.62
N GLU A 287 1.33 6.11 21.96
CA GLU A 287 0.26 6.57 21.08
C GLU A 287 0.33 8.09 20.89
N GLY A 288 -0.28 8.60 19.83
CA GLY A 288 -0.32 10.05 19.61
C GLY A 288 -1.41 10.48 18.64
N PRO A 289 -1.60 11.80 18.46
CA PRO A 289 -2.64 12.31 17.58
C PRO A 289 -2.42 11.82 16.15
N SER A 290 -3.52 11.45 15.49
CA SER A 290 -3.45 11.01 14.10
C SER A 290 -3.04 12.16 13.19
N GLU A 291 -2.03 11.91 12.35
CA GLU A 291 -1.58 12.85 11.32
C GLU A 291 -2.53 12.86 10.11
N VAL A 292 -3.37 11.82 9.98
CA VAL A 292 -4.27 11.63 8.84
C VAL A 292 -5.71 12.01 9.21
N ASN A 293 -6.15 11.69 10.42
CA ASN A 293 -7.52 11.93 10.89
C ASN A 293 -7.53 12.93 12.06
N PRO A 294 -7.74 14.24 11.80
CA PRO A 294 -7.75 15.24 12.86
C PRO A 294 -8.74 14.91 13.98
N GLY A 295 -8.25 14.82 15.22
CA GLY A 295 -9.05 14.51 16.41
C GLY A 295 -9.08 13.03 16.80
N GLU A 296 -8.49 12.14 16.00
CA GLU A 296 -8.28 10.74 16.36
C GLU A 296 -6.89 10.51 16.99
N THR A 297 -6.71 9.39 17.67
CA THR A 297 -5.42 8.93 18.24
C THR A 297 -4.99 7.68 17.52
N ASP A 298 -3.78 7.69 16.95
CA ASP A 298 -3.18 6.53 16.30
C ASP A 298 -2.28 5.76 17.28
N THR A 299 -2.48 4.44 17.30
CA THR A 299 -1.57 3.49 17.96
C THR A 299 -0.18 3.54 17.32
N TRP A 300 0.88 3.26 18.09
CA TRP A 300 2.26 3.18 17.56
C TRP A 300 2.37 2.29 16.32
N GLU A 301 1.71 1.12 16.34
CA GLU A 301 1.68 0.17 15.24
C GLU A 301 1.16 0.78 13.95
N MET A 302 0.10 1.60 14.02
CA MET A 302 -0.49 2.26 12.85
C MET A 302 0.33 3.47 12.37
N ARG A 303 1.05 4.14 13.27
CA ARG A 303 1.95 5.25 12.91
C ARG A 303 3.22 4.74 12.23
N TYR A 304 3.83 3.71 12.81
CA TYR A 304 5.10 3.15 12.34
C TYR A 304 4.89 2.14 11.20
N PHE A 305 3.76 1.43 11.17
CA PHE A 305 3.41 0.47 10.13
C PHE A 305 1.97 0.71 9.63
N PRO A 306 1.74 1.78 8.85
CA PRO A 306 0.42 2.12 8.36
C PRO A 306 -0.14 1.04 7.42
N ARG A 307 -1.45 0.78 7.54
CA ARG A 307 -2.14 -0.14 6.63
C ARG A 307 -2.05 0.35 5.19
N SER A 308 -1.85 -0.59 4.27
CA SER A 308 -1.71 -0.34 2.83
C SER A 308 -0.48 0.47 2.44
N ALA A 309 0.47 0.70 3.36
CA ALA A 309 1.78 1.22 3.00
C ALA A 309 2.54 0.21 2.12
N TYR A 310 3.37 0.71 1.21
CA TYR A 310 4.20 -0.15 0.38
C TYR A 310 5.26 -0.86 1.21
N LEU A 311 5.62 -2.07 0.78
CA LEU A 311 6.67 -2.89 1.39
C LEU A 311 7.94 -2.08 1.62
N ILE A 312 8.35 -1.27 0.64
CA ILE A 312 9.57 -0.45 0.78
C ILE A 312 9.49 0.56 1.94
N THR A 313 8.31 1.09 2.24
CA THR A 313 8.09 1.99 3.38
C THR A 313 8.17 1.22 4.70
N ILE A 314 7.54 0.04 4.76
CA ILE A 314 7.58 -0.83 5.95
C ILE A 314 9.02 -1.25 6.25
N LEU A 315 9.76 -1.73 5.24
CA LEU A 315 11.16 -2.10 5.39
C LEU A 315 12.04 -0.90 5.78
N GLY A 316 11.79 0.28 5.18
CA GLY A 316 12.49 1.51 5.56
C GLY A 316 12.26 1.91 7.02
N ASN A 317 11.04 1.75 7.52
CA ASN A 317 10.71 2.00 8.93
C ASN A 317 11.39 0.97 9.84
N LEU A 318 11.45 -0.30 9.46
CA LEU A 318 12.22 -1.32 10.20
C LEU A 318 13.72 -0.98 10.24
N CYS A 319 14.32 -0.57 9.13
CA CYS A 319 15.71 -0.09 9.09
C CYS A 319 15.92 1.14 9.99
N SER A 320 14.96 2.07 10.01
CA SER A 320 15.01 3.24 10.88
C SER A 320 14.98 2.83 12.37
N LEU A 321 14.07 1.92 12.74
CA LEU A 321 13.98 1.40 14.11
C LEU A 321 15.28 0.70 14.55
N GLU A 322 15.84 -0.13 13.69
CA GLU A 322 17.12 -0.81 13.95
C GLU A 322 18.26 0.18 14.12
N SER A 323 18.30 1.22 13.27
CA SER A 323 19.30 2.29 13.39
C SER A 323 19.15 3.04 14.72
N ASN A 324 17.92 3.32 15.16
CA ASN A 324 17.66 3.97 16.45
C ASN A 324 18.10 3.10 17.63
N VAL A 325 17.91 1.78 17.55
CA VAL A 325 18.41 0.82 18.55
C VAL A 325 19.93 0.89 18.66
N ARG A 326 20.65 0.87 17.53
CA ARG A 326 22.13 0.92 17.51
C ARG A 326 22.67 2.28 17.96
N ILE A 327 21.98 3.38 17.62
CA ILE A 327 22.31 4.71 18.13
C ILE A 327 22.14 4.75 19.65
N ALA A 328 21.00 4.28 20.17
CA ALA A 328 20.74 4.26 21.62
C ALA A 328 21.73 3.37 22.39
N GLU A 329 22.08 2.20 21.83
CA GLU A 329 23.14 1.34 22.35
C GLU A 329 24.47 2.10 22.44
N SER A 330 24.89 2.75 21.36
CA SER A 330 26.15 3.51 21.31
C SER A 330 26.17 4.65 22.32
N CYS A 331 25.06 5.38 22.48
CA CYS A 331 24.96 6.46 23.45
C CYS A 331 25.06 5.96 24.90
N ILE A 332 24.49 4.79 25.21
CA ILE A 332 24.68 4.17 26.54
C ILE A 332 26.13 3.75 26.71
N LEU A 333 26.71 3.12 25.68
CA LEU A 333 28.07 2.63 25.70
C LEU A 333 29.09 3.76 25.85
N GLU A 334 28.79 4.98 25.39
CA GLU A 334 29.60 6.20 25.55
C GLU A 334 29.88 6.58 27.01
N GLN A 335 29.06 6.13 27.95
CA GLN A 335 29.21 6.41 29.39
C GLN A 335 30.33 5.58 30.04
N TYR A 336 30.70 4.45 29.44
CA TYR A 336 31.75 3.54 29.92
C TYR A 336 33.09 3.79 29.20
#